data_AF-A0AA51Q8K0-F1
#
_entry.id   AF-A0AA51Q8K0-F1
#
_cell.length_a   1.000
_cell.length_b   1.000
_cell.length_c   1.000
_cell.angle_alpha   90.00
_cell.angle_beta   90.00
_cell.angle_gamma   90.00
#
_symmetry.space_group_name_H-M   'P 1'
#
loop_
_entity.id
_entity.type
_entity.pdbx_description
1 polymer ?
#
loop_
_entity_poly.entity_id
_entity_poly.type
_entity_poly.pdbx_seq_one_letter_code
_entity_poly.pdbx_strand_id
1 'polypeptide(L)'
;MDDKTKILLTSAEMATLWVQYMNDTAANCVLSYFIEKADDSEVKSIIEFAHDSSKKNIVNLQEIFKKEGFPIPIGFTKSDVNISAARLFSDSYVLMYLRNMSVLGMAASGIALGLVTRDDIAAFQKQVLKSAVILQDLAKGLMLKQGTYIRPPFISTPDKAVYIEGQHFLAGFLGEIRPLTAIEIT
;
A
#
# COMPACT_ATOMS: atom_id res chain seq x y z
N MET A 1 30.64 -0.72 -29.78
CA MET A 1 29.94 0.50 -29.36
C MET A 1 28.68 0.04 -28.70
N ASP A 2 28.50 0.31 -27.41
CA ASP A 2 27.24 0.02 -26.74
C ASP A 2 26.11 0.77 -27.43
N ASP A 3 24.99 0.08 -27.62
CA ASP A 3 23.78 0.63 -28.22
C ASP A 3 23.25 1.77 -27.34
N LYS A 4 23.42 3.02 -27.82
CA LYS A 4 22.96 4.24 -27.11
C LYS A 4 21.44 4.30 -26.95
N THR A 5 20.67 3.40 -27.57
CA THR A 5 19.22 3.32 -27.42
C THR A 5 18.79 2.40 -26.27
N LYS A 6 19.69 1.58 -25.71
CA LYS A 6 19.40 0.71 -24.58
C LYS A 6 19.49 1.46 -23.25
N ILE A 7 18.36 1.94 -22.77
CA ILE A 7 18.23 2.60 -21.47
C ILE A 7 18.20 1.54 -20.37
N LEU A 8 19.27 1.47 -19.56
CA LEU A 8 19.35 0.55 -18.41
C LEU A 8 18.43 1.00 -17.28
N LEU A 9 17.99 0.05 -16.44
CA LEU A 9 17.33 0.39 -15.18
C LEU A 9 18.27 1.21 -14.28
N THR A 10 17.75 2.28 -13.70
CA THR A 10 18.43 3.03 -12.64
C THR A 10 18.40 2.26 -11.33
N SER A 11 19.24 2.66 -10.35
CA SER A 11 19.20 2.08 -9.00
C SER A 11 17.83 2.22 -8.34
N ALA A 12 17.15 3.35 -8.56
CA ALA A 12 15.80 3.59 -8.05
C ALA A 12 14.76 2.67 -8.70
N GLU A 13 14.84 2.45 -10.02
CA GLU A 13 13.94 1.53 -10.73
C GLU A 13 14.17 0.09 -10.28
N MET A 14 15.43 -0.35 -10.14
CA MET A 14 15.74 -1.68 -9.61
C MET A 14 15.18 -1.87 -8.20
N ALA A 15 15.39 -0.90 -7.30
CA ALA A 15 14.91 -0.97 -5.92
C ALA A 15 13.37 -1.00 -5.84
N THR A 16 12.70 -0.12 -6.57
CA THR A 16 11.22 -0.03 -6.55
C THR A 16 10.57 -1.28 -7.15
N LEU A 17 11.10 -1.81 -8.25
CA LEU A 17 10.60 -3.06 -8.86
C LEU A 17 10.82 -4.26 -7.92
N TRP A 18 11.99 -4.36 -7.29
CA TRP A 18 12.30 -5.43 -6.33
C TRP A 18 11.35 -5.40 -5.13
N VAL A 19 11.19 -4.23 -4.49
CA VAL A 19 10.31 -4.06 -3.33
C VAL A 19 8.86 -4.36 -3.70
N GLN A 20 8.39 -3.90 -4.86
CA GLN A 20 7.04 -4.19 -5.33
C GLN A 20 6.81 -5.69 -5.52
N TYR A 21 7.77 -6.42 -6.10
CA TYR A 21 7.68 -7.87 -6.28
C TYR A 21 7.59 -8.61 -4.93
N MET A 22 8.42 -8.23 -3.96
CA MET A 22 8.39 -8.83 -2.62
C MET A 22 7.05 -8.55 -1.93
N ASN A 23 6.54 -7.32 -2.04
CA ASN A 23 5.26 -6.93 -1.45
C ASN A 23 4.08 -7.68 -2.08
N ASP A 24 4.01 -7.77 -3.41
CA ASP A 24 2.90 -8.46 -4.09
C ASP A 24 2.91 -9.97 -3.82
N THR A 25 4.09 -10.60 -3.76
CA THR A 25 4.18 -12.04 -3.42
C THR A 25 3.78 -12.31 -1.96
N ALA A 26 4.16 -11.44 -1.03
CA ALA A 26 3.70 -11.50 0.36
C ALA A 26 2.18 -11.29 0.45
N ALA A 27 1.65 -10.27 -0.24
CA ALA A 27 0.22 -10.00 -0.29
C ALA A 27 -0.55 -11.20 -0.84
N ASN A 28 -0.08 -11.83 -1.91
CA ASN A 28 -0.72 -13.01 -2.49
C ASN A 28 -0.88 -14.15 -1.46
N CYS A 29 0.10 -14.35 -0.58
CA CYS A 29 0.03 -15.33 0.52
C CYS A 29 -1.04 -14.96 1.55
N VAL A 30 -0.99 -13.73 2.07
CA VAL A 30 -1.96 -13.24 3.08
C VAL A 30 -3.39 -13.25 2.54
N LEU A 31 -3.57 -12.76 1.32
CA LEU A 31 -4.87 -12.65 0.67
C LEU A 31 -5.45 -14.03 0.34
N SER A 32 -4.63 -15.01 -0.04
CA SER A 32 -5.09 -16.40 -0.24
C SER A 32 -5.69 -16.98 1.04
N TYR A 33 -5.06 -16.75 2.19
CA TYR A 33 -5.62 -17.16 3.47
C TYR A 33 -6.90 -16.39 3.81
N PHE A 34 -6.96 -15.07 3.58
CA PHE A 34 -8.19 -14.31 3.81
C PHE A 34 -9.35 -14.74 2.91
N ILE A 35 -9.12 -15.07 1.63
CA ILE A 35 -10.15 -15.59 0.71
C ILE A 35 -10.75 -16.90 1.24
N GLU A 36 -9.91 -17.77 1.81
CA GLU A 36 -10.34 -19.04 2.39
C GLU A 36 -11.17 -18.86 3.68
N LYS A 37 -10.88 -17.83 4.48
CA LYS A 37 -11.49 -17.65 5.82
C LYS A 37 -12.57 -16.57 5.90
N ALA A 38 -12.77 -15.79 4.86
CA ALA A 38 -13.80 -14.75 4.83
C ALA A 38 -15.20 -15.37 4.77
N ASP A 39 -16.09 -14.94 5.67
CA ASP A 39 -17.49 -15.36 5.69
C ASP A 39 -18.36 -14.36 4.92
N ASP A 40 -18.07 -13.06 5.08
CA ASP A 40 -18.77 -11.98 4.40
C ASP A 40 -18.39 -11.93 2.92
N SER A 41 -19.37 -12.17 2.04
CA SER A 41 -19.18 -12.15 0.59
C SER A 41 -18.74 -10.79 0.04
N GLU A 42 -19.20 -9.67 0.62
CA GLU A 42 -18.79 -8.33 0.20
C GLU A 42 -17.31 -8.09 0.55
N VAL A 43 -16.87 -8.54 1.73
CA VAL A 43 -15.45 -8.50 2.12
C VAL A 43 -14.62 -9.40 1.22
N LYS A 44 -15.10 -10.61 0.94
CA LYS A 44 -14.44 -11.56 0.03
C LYS A 44 -14.19 -10.99 -1.36
N SER A 45 -15.17 -10.31 -1.96
CA SER A 45 -14.99 -9.67 -3.27
C SER A 45 -13.90 -8.60 -3.28
N ILE A 46 -13.71 -7.87 -2.17
CA ILE A 46 -12.64 -6.86 -2.06
C ILE A 46 -11.27 -7.54 -1.87
N ILE A 47 -11.19 -8.64 -1.11
CA ILE A 47 -9.96 -9.43 -0.99
C ILE A 47 -9.56 -9.99 -2.36
N GLU A 48 -10.52 -10.53 -3.12
CA GLU A 48 -10.29 -11.07 -4.47
C GLU A 48 -9.77 -9.99 -5.43
N PHE A 49 -10.35 -8.79 -5.40
CA PHE A 49 -9.83 -7.64 -6.18
C PHE A 49 -8.36 -7.33 -5.86
N ALA A 50 -8.00 -7.28 -4.57
CA ALA A 50 -6.62 -7.03 -4.15
C ALA A 50 -5.67 -8.16 -4.59
N HIS A 51 -6.14 -9.40 -4.49
CA HIS A 51 -5.37 -10.59 -4.84
C HIS A 51 -5.11 -10.65 -6.36
N ASP A 52 -6.12 -10.41 -7.18
CA ASP A 52 -5.97 -10.37 -8.64
C ASP A 52 -5.06 -9.21 -9.08
N SER A 53 -5.14 -8.07 -8.39
CA SER A 53 -4.22 -6.94 -8.61
C SER A 53 -2.76 -7.35 -8.33
N SER A 54 -2.48 -8.01 -7.19
CA SER A 54 -1.12 -8.48 -6.87
C SER A 54 -0.60 -9.51 -7.88
N LYS A 55 -1.44 -10.46 -8.32
CA LYS A 55 -1.07 -11.45 -9.33
C LYS A 55 -0.71 -10.80 -10.66
N LYS A 56 -1.52 -9.84 -11.10
CA LYS A 56 -1.26 -9.08 -12.32
C LYS A 56 0.05 -8.31 -12.23
N ASN A 57 0.33 -7.69 -11.08
CA ASN A 57 1.59 -6.99 -10.86
C ASN A 57 2.79 -7.93 -10.91
N ILE A 58 2.71 -9.10 -10.26
CA ILE A 58 3.77 -10.12 -10.29
C ILE A 58 4.09 -10.54 -11.72
N VAL A 59 3.08 -10.80 -12.55
CA VAL A 59 3.28 -11.17 -13.96
C VAL A 59 4.02 -10.05 -14.71
N ASN A 60 3.55 -8.82 -14.61
CA ASN A 60 4.19 -7.66 -15.25
C ASN A 60 5.64 -7.48 -14.78
N LEU A 61 5.91 -7.63 -13.49
CA LEU A 61 7.26 -7.52 -12.92
C LEU A 61 8.19 -8.61 -13.45
N GLN A 62 7.72 -9.86 -13.53
CA GLN A 62 8.51 -10.95 -14.10
C GLN A 62 8.85 -10.69 -15.57
N GLU A 63 7.92 -10.12 -16.34
CA GLU A 63 8.17 -9.72 -17.73
C GLU A 63 9.23 -8.61 -17.83
N ILE A 64 9.13 -7.57 -16.98
CA ILE A 64 10.13 -6.51 -16.90
C ILE A 64 11.51 -7.10 -16.54
N PHE A 65 11.60 -7.92 -15.49
CA PHE A 65 12.86 -8.54 -15.08
C PHE A 65 13.49 -9.39 -16.19
N LYS A 66 12.69 -10.23 -16.87
CA LYS A 66 13.16 -11.03 -18.01
C LYS A 66 13.68 -10.15 -19.15
N LYS A 67 12.94 -9.09 -19.52
CA LYS A 67 13.33 -8.17 -20.59
C LYS A 67 14.65 -7.46 -20.29
N GLU A 68 14.88 -7.09 -19.04
CA GLU A 68 16.08 -6.36 -18.60
C GLU A 68 17.26 -7.29 -18.29
N GLY A 69 17.07 -8.62 -18.34
CA GLY A 69 18.07 -9.58 -17.88
C GLY A 69 18.35 -9.47 -16.37
N PHE A 70 17.38 -8.95 -15.61
CA PHE A 70 17.45 -8.78 -14.18
C PHE A 70 16.95 -10.05 -13.47
N PRO A 71 17.61 -10.52 -12.40
CA PRO A 71 17.19 -11.73 -11.70
C PRO A 71 15.81 -11.54 -11.06
N ILE A 72 14.94 -12.53 -11.23
CA ILE A 72 13.65 -12.54 -10.54
C ILE A 72 13.92 -12.78 -9.04
N PRO A 73 13.42 -11.91 -8.13
CA PRO A 73 13.62 -12.10 -6.69
C PRO A 73 13.01 -13.41 -6.18
N ILE A 74 13.55 -13.94 -5.08
CA ILE A 74 12.92 -15.05 -4.34
C ILE A 74 11.82 -14.46 -3.46
N GLY A 75 10.61 -14.39 -4.01
CA GLY A 75 9.43 -13.91 -3.30
C GLY A 75 8.79 -14.95 -2.38
N PHE A 76 7.72 -14.54 -1.71
CA PHE A 76 6.91 -15.43 -0.89
C PHE A 76 6.10 -16.41 -1.75
N THR A 77 5.91 -17.61 -1.24
CA THR A 77 5.28 -18.73 -1.95
C THR A 77 4.21 -19.39 -1.09
N LYS A 78 3.58 -20.43 -1.64
CA LYS A 78 2.59 -21.22 -0.90
C LYS A 78 3.16 -21.92 0.35
N SER A 79 4.47 -22.10 0.47
CA SER A 79 5.07 -22.64 1.69
C SER A 79 5.10 -21.63 2.84
N ASP A 80 4.95 -20.33 2.54
CA ASP A 80 5.04 -19.24 3.50
C ASP A 80 3.67 -18.88 4.11
N VAL A 81 2.63 -19.67 3.80
CA VAL A 81 1.29 -19.49 4.35
C VAL A 81 0.63 -20.85 4.63
N ASN A 82 0.02 -20.96 5.81
CA ASN A 82 -0.84 -22.09 6.14
C ASN A 82 -2.31 -21.73 5.94
N ILE A 83 -2.83 -21.96 4.72
CA ILE A 83 -4.24 -21.69 4.38
C ILE A 83 -5.21 -22.58 5.17
N SER A 84 -4.77 -23.75 5.62
CA SER A 84 -5.59 -24.69 6.40
C SER A 84 -5.76 -24.30 7.87
N ALA A 85 -5.01 -23.30 8.37
CA ALA A 85 -5.10 -22.85 9.74
C ALA A 85 -6.53 -22.40 10.11
N ALA A 86 -6.88 -22.52 11.40
CA ALA A 86 -8.14 -22.00 11.90
C ALA A 86 -8.24 -20.49 11.65
N ARG A 87 -9.47 -19.96 11.54
CA ARG A 87 -9.69 -18.53 11.32
C ARG A 87 -9.16 -17.73 12.51
N LEU A 88 -8.17 -16.89 12.21
CA LEU A 88 -7.50 -16.00 13.18
C LEU A 88 -8.09 -14.59 13.24
N PHE A 89 -8.73 -14.12 12.17
CA PHE A 89 -9.16 -12.72 12.04
C PHE A 89 -10.63 -12.63 11.61
N SER A 90 -11.32 -11.61 12.13
CA SER A 90 -12.67 -11.25 11.69
C SER A 90 -12.65 -10.55 10.35
N ASP A 91 -13.78 -10.55 9.64
CA ASP A 91 -13.91 -9.84 8.36
C ASP A 91 -13.75 -8.32 8.53
N SER A 92 -14.18 -7.77 9.67
CA SER A 92 -13.94 -6.36 10.02
C SER A 92 -12.45 -6.02 10.12
N TYR A 93 -11.64 -6.91 10.70
CA TYR A 93 -10.19 -6.74 10.76
C TYR A 93 -9.57 -6.84 9.37
N VAL A 94 -9.98 -7.83 8.58
CA VAL A 94 -9.47 -8.02 7.21
C VAL A 94 -9.75 -6.78 6.35
N LEU A 95 -10.94 -6.21 6.47
CA LEU A 95 -11.31 -5.01 5.73
C LEU A 95 -10.49 -3.77 6.16
N MET A 96 -10.26 -3.62 7.47
CA MET A 96 -9.33 -2.61 8.00
C MET A 96 -7.90 -2.82 7.50
N TYR A 97 -7.43 -4.06 7.46
CA TYR A 97 -6.12 -4.42 6.93
C TYR A 97 -5.99 -4.00 5.46
N LEU A 98 -6.97 -4.33 4.61
CA LEU A 98 -6.96 -3.94 3.19
C LEU A 98 -6.95 -2.43 2.99
N ARG A 99 -7.72 -1.69 3.79
CA ARG A 99 -7.69 -0.22 3.81
C ARG A 99 -6.31 0.33 4.19
N ASN A 100 -5.65 -0.26 5.18
CA ASN A 100 -4.31 0.22 5.55
C ASN A 100 -3.26 -0.13 4.50
N MET A 101 -3.34 -1.33 3.92
CA MET A 101 -2.45 -1.74 2.83
C MET A 101 -2.62 -0.90 1.56
N SER A 102 -3.83 -0.45 1.25
CA SER A 102 -4.06 0.46 0.13
C SER A 102 -3.42 1.84 0.37
N VAL A 103 -3.49 2.38 1.60
CA VAL A 103 -2.82 3.64 1.97
C VAL A 103 -1.30 3.52 1.82
N LEU A 104 -0.72 2.43 2.33
CA LEU A 104 0.70 2.15 2.18
C LEU A 104 1.09 1.98 0.70
N GLY A 105 0.27 1.28 -0.08
CA GLY A 105 0.46 1.11 -1.52
C GLY A 105 0.44 2.43 -2.27
N MET A 106 -0.52 3.32 -1.97
CA MET A 106 -0.57 4.66 -2.57
C MET A 106 0.67 5.49 -2.24
N ALA A 107 1.12 5.48 -0.98
CA ALA A 107 2.32 6.21 -0.57
C ALA A 107 3.58 5.66 -1.27
N ALA A 108 3.75 4.34 -1.30
CA ALA A 108 4.88 3.68 -1.94
C ALA A 108 4.92 3.94 -3.45
N SER A 109 3.79 3.79 -4.15
CA SER A 109 3.73 4.08 -5.59
C SER A 109 3.90 5.57 -5.89
N GLY A 110 3.43 6.46 -5.02
CA GLY A 110 3.66 7.90 -5.15
C GLY A 110 5.15 8.25 -5.09
N ILE A 111 5.88 7.69 -4.12
CA ILE A 111 7.34 7.83 -4.03
C ILE A 111 8.01 7.23 -5.28
N ALA A 112 7.63 6.02 -5.68
CA ALA A 112 8.21 5.36 -6.85
C ALA A 112 8.03 6.21 -8.12
N LEU A 113 6.85 6.80 -8.34
CA LEU A 113 6.60 7.68 -9.48
C LEU A 113 7.48 8.92 -9.52
N GLY A 114 7.89 9.44 -8.36
CA GLY A 114 8.84 10.56 -8.28
C GLY A 114 10.29 10.17 -8.56
N LEU A 115 10.62 8.87 -8.53
CA LEU A 115 11.98 8.36 -8.67
C LEU A 115 12.26 7.68 -10.02
N VAL A 116 11.25 7.08 -10.64
CA VAL A 116 11.40 6.36 -11.92
C VAL A 116 11.48 7.33 -13.09
N THR A 117 12.27 6.97 -14.10
CA THR A 117 12.55 7.84 -15.25
C THR A 117 12.05 7.26 -16.57
N ARG A 118 12.00 5.93 -16.68
CA ARG A 118 11.50 5.24 -17.87
C ARG A 118 9.98 5.19 -17.88
N ASP A 119 9.40 5.45 -19.06
CA ASP A 119 7.95 5.49 -19.25
C ASP A 119 7.26 4.14 -19.00
N ASP A 120 7.89 3.02 -19.33
CA ASP A 120 7.32 1.69 -19.09
C ASP A 120 7.22 1.37 -17.59
N ILE A 121 8.23 1.76 -16.81
CA ILE A 121 8.23 1.60 -15.35
C ILE A 121 7.26 2.58 -14.70
N ALA A 122 7.21 3.84 -15.17
CA ALA A 122 6.24 4.82 -14.70
C ALA A 122 4.79 4.37 -14.97
N ALA A 123 4.52 3.80 -16.15
CA ALA A 123 3.22 3.24 -16.49
C ALA A 123 2.82 2.09 -15.55
N PHE A 124 3.77 1.19 -15.25
CA PHE A 124 3.55 0.14 -14.26
C PHE A 124 3.22 0.72 -12.88
N GLN A 125 4.00 1.68 -12.36
CA GLN A 125 3.73 2.30 -11.05
C GLN A 125 2.39 3.05 -11.01
N LYS A 126 1.98 3.71 -12.11
CA LYS A 126 0.64 4.32 -12.25
C LYS A 126 -0.47 3.28 -12.14
N GLN A 127 -0.28 2.09 -12.72
CA GLN A 127 -1.24 0.99 -12.62
C GLN A 127 -1.37 0.47 -11.18
N VAL A 128 -0.24 0.30 -10.47
CA VAL A 128 -0.24 -0.10 -9.05
C VAL A 128 -0.97 0.95 -8.21
N LEU A 129 -0.63 2.23 -8.38
CA LEU A 129 -1.29 3.34 -7.69
C LEU A 129 -2.81 3.35 -7.93
N LYS A 130 -3.24 3.19 -9.19
CA LYS A 130 -4.66 3.12 -9.53
C LYS A 130 -5.38 1.99 -8.79
N SER A 131 -4.77 0.82 -8.72
CA SER A 131 -5.34 -0.33 -8.02
C SER A 131 -5.43 -0.08 -6.51
N ALA A 132 -4.42 0.57 -5.92
CA ALA A 132 -4.43 0.97 -4.52
C ALA A 132 -5.54 2.00 -4.20
N VAL A 133 -5.76 2.99 -5.06
CA VAL A 133 -6.87 3.96 -4.91
C VAL A 133 -8.23 3.25 -4.93
N ILE A 134 -8.44 2.34 -5.89
CA ILE A 134 -9.69 1.58 -5.97
C ILE A 134 -9.89 0.71 -4.73
N LEU A 135 -8.85 0.00 -4.28
CA LEU A 135 -8.92 -0.80 -3.06
C LEU A 135 -9.27 0.04 -1.83
N GLN A 136 -8.71 1.25 -1.72
CA GLN A 136 -9.00 2.19 -0.65
C GLN A 136 -10.48 2.58 -0.65
N ASP A 137 -11.04 2.92 -1.80
CA ASP A 137 -12.43 3.33 -1.91
C ASP A 137 -13.41 2.19 -1.64
N LEU A 138 -13.12 0.99 -2.15
CA LEU A 138 -13.91 -0.21 -1.88
C LEU A 138 -13.93 -0.56 -0.39
N ALA A 139 -12.75 -0.66 0.23
CA ALA A 139 -12.62 -1.02 1.64
C ALA A 139 -13.27 0.04 2.55
N LYS A 140 -12.95 1.33 2.35
CA LYS A 140 -13.55 2.45 3.09
C LYS A 140 -15.08 2.46 2.92
N GLY A 141 -15.57 2.30 1.69
CA GLY A 141 -17.00 2.30 1.39
C GLY A 141 -17.75 1.20 2.13
N LEU A 142 -17.22 -0.02 2.12
CA LEU A 142 -17.83 -1.14 2.85
C LEU A 142 -17.73 -0.96 4.37
N MET A 143 -16.60 -0.48 4.90
CA MET A 143 -16.46 -0.20 6.33
C MET A 143 -17.46 0.86 6.81
N LEU A 144 -17.72 1.90 6.00
CA LEU A 144 -18.73 2.91 6.30
C LEU A 144 -20.14 2.32 6.27
N LYS A 145 -20.45 1.49 5.26
CA LYS A 145 -21.74 0.77 5.14
C LYS A 145 -22.01 -0.13 6.35
N GLN A 146 -20.99 -0.81 6.84
CA GLN A 146 -21.07 -1.75 7.96
C GLN A 146 -20.95 -1.09 9.34
N GLY A 147 -20.66 0.23 9.40
CA GLY A 147 -20.45 0.93 10.66
C GLY A 147 -19.14 0.56 11.39
N THR A 148 -18.20 -0.08 10.69
CA THR A 148 -16.89 -0.49 11.24
C THR A 148 -15.78 0.53 10.98
N TYR A 149 -16.08 1.59 10.21
CA TYR A 149 -15.12 2.66 9.93
C TYR A 149 -14.90 3.57 11.15
N ILE A 150 -13.69 3.55 11.69
CA ILE A 150 -13.26 4.48 12.74
C ILE A 150 -12.88 5.81 12.09
N ARG A 151 -13.65 6.86 12.39
CA ARG A 151 -13.37 8.22 11.92
C ARG A 151 -12.29 8.86 12.79
N PRO A 152 -11.36 9.63 12.20
CA PRO A 152 -10.48 10.51 12.97
C PRO A 152 -11.29 11.45 13.87
N PRO A 153 -10.71 11.94 14.97
CA PRO A 153 -11.39 12.82 15.91
C PRO A 153 -11.86 14.11 15.24
N PHE A 154 -13.00 14.62 15.67
CA PHE A 154 -13.48 15.95 15.28
C PHE A 154 -12.75 17.01 16.10
N ILE A 155 -12.18 18.01 15.43
CA ILE A 155 -11.61 19.20 16.06
C ILE A 155 -12.38 20.45 15.62
N SER A 156 -12.41 21.48 16.47
CA SER A 156 -12.99 22.77 16.12
C SER A 156 -12.19 23.46 15.02
N THR A 157 -12.88 24.12 14.09
CA THR A 157 -12.25 24.98 13.09
C THR A 157 -11.55 26.16 13.78
N PRO A 158 -10.27 26.44 13.49
CA PRO A 158 -9.58 27.60 14.06
C PRO A 158 -10.19 28.92 13.57
N ASP A 159 -10.33 29.90 14.46
CA ASP A 159 -10.92 31.22 14.13
C ASP A 159 -9.99 32.11 13.27
N LYS A 160 -8.67 31.91 13.35
CA LYS A 160 -7.66 32.70 12.66
C LYS A 160 -6.37 31.93 12.45
N ALA A 161 -5.59 32.34 11.45
CA ALA A 161 -4.21 31.90 11.31
C ALA A 161 -3.34 32.49 12.44
N VAL A 162 -2.48 31.68 13.04
CA VAL A 162 -1.55 32.08 14.10
C VAL A 162 -0.13 31.68 13.72
N TYR A 163 0.83 32.54 14.04
CA TYR A 163 2.25 32.18 13.95
C TYR A 163 2.66 31.41 15.21
N ILE A 164 3.63 30.51 15.06
CA ILE A 164 4.26 29.86 16.20
C ILE A 164 5.25 30.87 16.79
N GLU A 165 4.92 31.42 17.97
CA GLU A 165 5.71 32.48 18.60
C GLU A 165 6.79 31.95 19.57
N GLY A 166 6.80 30.66 19.90
CA GLY A 166 7.72 30.06 20.87
C GLY A 166 8.47 28.82 20.38
N GLN A 167 9.73 28.66 20.82
CA GLN A 167 10.56 27.47 20.52
C GLN A 167 10.04 26.17 21.17
N HIS A 168 9.13 26.29 22.14
CA HIS A 168 8.50 25.16 22.84
C HIS A 168 7.56 24.34 21.96
N PHE A 169 7.26 24.78 20.73
CA PHE A 169 6.46 23.98 19.79
C PHE A 169 7.03 22.58 19.54
N LEU A 170 8.35 22.41 19.65
CA LEU A 170 9.05 21.13 19.52
C LEU A 170 9.44 20.49 20.87
N ALA A 171 9.09 21.09 22.01
CA ALA A 171 9.57 20.67 23.33
C ALA A 171 9.00 19.33 23.82
N GLY A 172 7.98 18.77 23.15
CA GLY A 172 7.48 17.43 23.43
C GLY A 172 6.90 17.27 24.84
N PHE A 173 7.44 16.31 25.63
CA PHE A 173 6.86 15.85 26.90
C PHE A 173 7.40 16.54 28.17
N LEU A 174 8.36 17.47 28.06
CA LEU A 174 8.94 18.20 29.20
C LEU A 174 8.74 19.71 29.02
N GLY A 175 8.08 20.36 29.98
CA GLY A 175 7.77 21.81 29.94
C GLY A 175 6.31 22.11 29.59
N GLU A 176 6.03 23.28 29.00
CA GLU A 176 4.69 23.63 28.51
C GLU A 176 4.28 22.73 27.33
N ILE A 177 3.26 21.90 27.53
CA ILE A 177 2.74 20.98 26.52
C ILE A 177 1.70 21.73 25.68
N ARG A 178 2.02 21.96 24.40
CA ARG A 178 1.05 22.51 23.43
C ARG A 178 -0.03 21.48 23.06
N PRO A 179 -1.21 21.92 22.59
CA PRO A 179 -2.15 21.02 21.92
C PRO A 179 -1.50 20.30 20.72
N LEU A 180 -1.95 19.07 20.45
CA LEU A 180 -1.58 18.35 19.25
C LEU A 180 -2.08 19.08 17.99
N THR A 181 -1.28 19.05 16.93
CA THR A 181 -1.67 19.53 15.62
C THR A 181 -2.66 18.57 14.97
N ALA A 182 -3.41 19.06 13.97
CA ALA A 182 -4.29 18.22 13.15
C ALA A 182 -3.55 17.03 12.49
N ILE A 183 -2.27 17.22 12.13
CA ILE A 183 -1.43 16.17 11.55
C ILE A 183 -1.10 15.08 12.57
N GLU A 184 -0.90 15.43 13.84
CA GLU A 184 -0.55 14.47 14.90
C GLU A 184 -1.76 13.65 15.40
N ILE A 185 -2.99 14.08 15.11
CA ILE A 185 -4.22 13.41 15.54
C ILE A 185 -4.95 12.65 14.40
N THR A 186 -4.38 12.65 13.18
CA THR A 186 -4.94 12.00 11.98
C THR A 186 -4.27 10.65 11.73
#